data_AF-A0AAD4CKN7-F1
#
_entry.id   AF-A0AAD4CKN7-F1
#
_cell.length_a   1.000
_cell.length_b   1.000
_cell.length_c   1.000
_cell.angle_alpha   90.00
_cell.angle_beta   90.00
_cell.angle_gamma   90.00
#
_symmetry.space_group_name_H-M   'P 1'
#
loop_
_entity.id
_entity.type
_entity.pdbx_description
1 polymer ?
#
loop_
_entity_poly.entity_id
_entity_poly.type
_entity_poly.pdbx_seq_one_letter_code
_entity_poly.pdbx_strand_id
1 'polypeptide(L)'
;MSDVVLEEEADYGRLQSDIFLSDHNGIRDSREQWERLVWEWESLTLIERYLYQERARSESAPPEVSEEIMHQTAHERNISLVSCTGWQTVWLRTCYNPDLANKYEEMKRESEIPGWGISGNKILDDLSRYDFDNSKDSWRQVLIRVPGITDFYGVWDIDGGGSSDMRYHSGQDGEEIIAQYLEGEEQVGTQYPGLYQGCINIDLSPELTQQHNVTAVPAMFGYKDGEQVKMLVGPRFTDSGAKEFIETVL
;
A
#
# COMPACT_ATOMS: atom_id res chain seq x y z
N MET A 1 -5.06 -13.19 27.85
CA MET A 1 -5.23 -12.21 26.77
C MET A 1 -4.48 -10.97 27.24
N SER A 2 -3.43 -10.56 26.52
CA SER A 2 -2.84 -9.24 26.76
C SER A 2 -3.92 -8.21 26.47
N ASP A 3 -4.11 -7.23 27.35
CA ASP A 3 -4.99 -6.10 27.09
C ASP A 3 -4.40 -5.32 25.91
N VAL A 4 -4.89 -5.61 24.70
CA VAL A 4 -4.48 -4.89 23.50
C VAL A 4 -5.05 -3.47 23.62
N VAL A 5 -4.16 -2.50 23.68
CA VAL A 5 -4.52 -1.08 23.73
C VAL A 5 -4.84 -0.64 22.30
N LEU A 6 -6.01 -0.05 22.10
CA LEU A 6 -6.41 0.56 20.83
C LEU A 6 -5.46 1.73 20.53
N GLU A 7 -4.82 1.72 19.36
CA GLU A 7 -3.96 2.81 18.91
C GLU A 7 -4.81 4.05 18.61
N GLU A 8 -4.28 5.26 18.87
CA GLU A 8 -5.05 6.50 18.69
C GLU A 8 -5.50 6.66 17.25
N GLU A 9 -4.66 6.29 16.28
CA GLU A 9 -4.96 6.33 14.86
C GLU A 9 -5.99 5.27 14.45
N ALA A 10 -6.13 4.19 15.23
CA ALA A 10 -7.12 3.14 15.02
C ALA A 10 -8.44 3.42 15.74
N ASP A 11 -8.57 4.56 16.42
CA ASP A 11 -9.77 4.90 17.18
C ASP A 11 -11.02 4.96 16.28
N TYR A 12 -12.19 4.78 16.87
CA TYR A 12 -13.45 4.71 16.14
C TYR A 12 -13.72 5.99 15.36
N GLY A 13 -14.04 5.84 14.07
CA GLY A 13 -14.25 6.96 13.14
C GLY A 13 -12.97 7.44 12.45
N ARG A 14 -11.79 6.92 12.78
CA ARG A 14 -10.53 7.36 12.16
C ARG A 14 -10.10 6.56 10.95
N LEU A 15 -10.60 5.34 10.79
CA LEU A 15 -10.30 4.56 9.58
C LEU A 15 -11.16 5.05 8.42
N GLN A 16 -10.60 5.01 7.21
CA GLN A 16 -11.33 5.36 5.99
C GLN A 16 -12.62 4.55 5.80
N SER A 17 -12.62 3.27 6.18
CA SER A 17 -13.82 2.45 6.23
C SER A 17 -14.86 2.99 7.20
N ASP A 18 -14.45 3.53 8.35
CA ASP A 18 -15.38 4.07 9.36
C ASP A 18 -16.12 5.30 8.83
N ILE A 19 -15.44 6.13 8.05
CA ILE A 19 -16.05 7.32 7.41
C ILE A 19 -17.07 6.88 6.37
N PHE A 20 -16.71 5.91 5.52
CA PHE A 20 -17.65 5.32 4.57
C PHE A 20 -18.87 4.75 5.29
N LEU A 21 -18.63 3.94 6.32
CA LEU A 21 -19.67 3.33 7.11
C LEU A 21 -20.57 4.39 7.73
N SER A 22 -20.01 5.43 8.34
CA SER A 22 -20.76 6.56 8.92
C SER A 22 -21.65 7.26 7.90
N ASP A 23 -21.16 7.50 6.68
CA ASP A 23 -21.93 8.16 5.62
C ASP A 23 -23.09 7.29 5.08
N HIS A 24 -22.93 5.98 5.13
CA HIS A 24 -23.86 5.01 4.53
C HIS A 24 -24.71 4.27 5.56
N ASN A 25 -24.46 4.49 6.86
CA ASN A 25 -25.22 3.85 7.91
C ASN A 25 -26.63 4.47 7.97
N GLY A 26 -27.64 3.68 7.59
CA GLY A 26 -29.02 3.97 7.97
C GLY A 26 -29.25 3.70 9.47
N ILE A 27 -30.41 4.09 10.01
CA ILE A 27 -30.81 4.02 11.44
C ILE A 27 -30.89 2.57 12.01
N ARG A 28 -30.26 1.57 11.40
CA ARG A 28 -30.30 0.17 11.82
C ARG A 28 -28.91 -0.34 12.16
N ASP A 29 -28.72 -0.58 13.46
CA ASP A 29 -27.55 -1.24 14.01
C ASP A 29 -27.79 -2.76 14.01
N SER A 30 -27.51 -3.42 12.88
CA SER A 30 -27.58 -4.88 12.80
C SER A 30 -26.35 -5.46 12.12
N ARG A 31 -25.96 -6.65 12.56
CA ARG A 31 -24.86 -7.41 11.95
C ARG A 31 -25.03 -7.61 10.45
N GLU A 32 -26.25 -7.80 9.98
CA GLU A 32 -26.55 -7.92 8.55
C GLU A 32 -26.26 -6.63 7.79
N GLN A 33 -26.54 -5.47 8.40
CA GLN A 33 -26.22 -4.17 7.83
C GLN A 33 -24.72 -3.93 7.82
N TRP A 34 -24.02 -4.26 8.91
CA TRP A 34 -22.56 -4.25 8.96
C TRP A 34 -21.96 -5.05 7.82
N GLU A 35 -22.34 -6.32 7.70
CA GLU A 35 -21.81 -7.22 6.66
C GLU A 35 -22.09 -6.66 5.26
N ARG A 36 -23.30 -6.14 5.02
CA ARG A 36 -23.64 -5.51 3.74
C ARG A 36 -22.74 -4.31 3.44
N LEU A 37 -22.58 -3.40 4.39
CA LEU A 37 -21.78 -2.18 4.19
C LEU A 37 -20.29 -2.50 4.02
N VAL A 38 -19.76 -3.49 4.74
CA VAL A 38 -18.38 -3.94 4.49
C VAL A 38 -18.26 -4.51 3.08
N TRP A 39 -19.23 -5.27 2.58
CA TRP A 39 -19.18 -5.74 1.19
C TRP A 39 -19.31 -4.61 0.16
N GLU A 40 -20.10 -3.57 0.45
CA GLU A 40 -20.16 -2.36 -0.37
C GLU A 40 -18.80 -1.65 -0.37
N TRP A 41 -18.17 -1.47 0.80
CA TRP A 41 -16.80 -0.95 0.93
C TRP A 41 -15.79 -1.79 0.13
N GLU A 42 -15.84 -3.12 0.29
CA GLU A 42 -14.92 -4.03 -0.42
C GLU A 42 -15.11 -3.98 -1.94
N SER A 43 -16.30 -3.61 -2.41
CA SER A 43 -16.59 -3.45 -3.83
C SER A 43 -16.10 -2.11 -4.42
N LEU A 44 -15.79 -1.13 -3.56
CA LEU A 44 -15.21 0.14 -4.01
C LEU A 44 -13.82 -0.07 -4.59
N THR A 45 -13.57 0.61 -5.71
CA THR A 45 -12.22 0.79 -6.26
C THR A 45 -11.36 1.61 -5.30
N LEU A 46 -10.04 1.49 -5.38
CA LEU A 46 -9.18 2.31 -4.51
C LEU A 46 -9.36 3.81 -4.74
N ILE A 47 -9.69 4.24 -5.97
CA ILE A 47 -10.00 5.64 -6.29
C ILE A 47 -11.23 6.11 -5.50
N GLU A 48 -12.27 5.28 -5.43
CA GLU A 48 -13.46 5.60 -4.64
C GLU A 48 -13.16 5.60 -3.13
N ARG A 49 -12.26 4.72 -2.66
CA ARG A 49 -11.80 4.69 -1.26
C ARG A 49 -10.90 5.88 -0.90
N TYR A 50 -10.16 6.44 -1.87
CA TYR A 50 -9.22 7.54 -1.65
C TYR A 50 -9.88 8.78 -1.06
N LEU A 51 -11.12 9.10 -1.46
CA LEU A 51 -11.87 10.22 -0.89
C LEU A 51 -12.08 10.07 0.61
N TYR A 52 -12.34 8.85 1.09
CA TYR A 52 -12.47 8.56 2.52
C TYR A 52 -11.12 8.56 3.23
N GLN A 53 -10.05 8.19 2.53
CA GLN A 53 -8.69 8.30 3.04
C GLN A 53 -8.26 9.75 3.29
N GLU A 54 -8.53 10.65 2.33
CA GLU A 54 -8.24 12.08 2.49
C GLU A 54 -9.05 12.69 3.63
N ARG A 55 -10.32 12.29 3.78
CA ARG A 55 -11.14 12.70 4.92
C ARG A 55 -10.59 12.18 6.24
N ALA A 56 -10.19 10.91 6.32
CA ALA A 56 -9.59 10.34 7.53
C ALA A 56 -8.31 11.07 7.96
N ARG A 57 -7.54 11.61 7.00
CA ARG A 57 -6.32 12.40 7.28
C ARG A 57 -6.60 13.85 7.65
N SER A 58 -7.62 14.46 7.04
CA SER A 58 -7.87 15.91 7.12
C SER A 58 -8.91 16.30 8.18
N GLU A 59 -9.86 15.42 8.49
CA GLU A 59 -10.90 15.67 9.49
C GLU A 59 -10.29 15.56 10.89
N SER A 60 -10.27 16.68 11.61
CA SER A 60 -9.73 16.73 12.97
C SER A 60 -10.63 16.05 14.01
N ALA A 61 -11.89 15.77 13.66
CA ALA A 61 -12.88 15.15 14.53
C ALA A 61 -13.46 13.91 13.81
N PRO A 62 -13.25 12.70 14.35
CA PRO A 62 -13.84 11.51 13.76
C PRO A 62 -15.37 11.56 13.85
N PRO A 63 -16.12 10.96 12.89
CA PRO A 63 -17.54 10.75 13.03
C PRO A 63 -17.88 10.03 14.34
N GLU A 64 -19.05 10.33 14.92
CA GLU A 64 -19.56 9.61 16.09
C GLU A 64 -19.94 8.19 15.69
N VAL A 65 -18.97 7.28 15.77
CA VAL A 65 -19.16 5.85 15.53
C VAL A 65 -18.84 5.11 16.83
N SER A 66 -19.76 4.28 17.31
CA SER A 66 -19.56 3.50 18.54
C SER A 66 -18.97 2.12 18.26
N GLU A 67 -18.33 1.53 19.26
CA GLU A 67 -17.81 0.16 19.23
C GLU A 67 -18.89 -0.88 18.86
N GLU A 68 -20.12 -0.65 19.30
CA GLU A 68 -21.26 -1.54 19.09
C GLU A 68 -21.60 -1.70 17.60
N ILE A 69 -21.46 -0.61 16.84
CA ILE A 69 -21.78 -0.53 15.40
C ILE A 69 -20.72 -1.24 14.54
N MET A 70 -19.47 -1.26 15.01
CA MET A 70 -18.32 -1.64 14.18
C MET A 70 -17.96 -3.11 14.26
N HIS A 71 -18.48 -3.85 15.24
CA HIS A 71 -18.27 -5.31 15.39
C HIS A 71 -16.78 -5.76 15.36
N GLN A 72 -15.86 -4.85 15.70
CA GLN A 72 -14.41 -5.01 15.68
C GLN A 72 -13.80 -4.88 17.08
N THR A 73 -12.75 -5.63 17.35
CA THR A 73 -11.89 -5.51 18.53
C THR A 73 -10.79 -4.48 18.31
N ALA A 74 -10.22 -3.98 19.41
CA ALA A 74 -9.03 -3.13 19.35
C ALA A 74 -7.89 -3.74 18.51
N HIS A 75 -7.68 -5.06 18.61
CA HIS A 75 -6.68 -5.78 17.84
C HIS A 75 -6.98 -5.77 16.33
N GLU A 76 -8.21 -6.06 15.92
CA GLU A 76 -8.64 -6.01 14.51
C GLU A 76 -8.51 -4.59 13.92
N ARG A 77 -8.78 -3.56 14.73
CA ARG A 77 -8.64 -2.16 14.32
C ARG A 77 -7.17 -1.76 14.16
N ASN A 78 -6.32 -2.12 15.11
CA ASN A 78 -4.87 -1.89 14.98
C ASN A 78 -4.28 -2.63 13.76
N ILE A 79 -4.81 -3.80 13.39
CA ILE A 79 -4.42 -4.49 12.15
C ILE A 79 -4.81 -3.68 10.91
N SER A 80 -5.98 -3.04 10.95
CA SER A 80 -6.51 -2.20 9.87
C SER A 80 -5.74 -0.89 9.70
N LEU A 81 -4.81 -0.55 10.61
CA LEU A 81 -3.86 0.54 10.38
C LEU A 81 -2.92 0.18 9.22
N VAL A 82 -3.13 0.89 8.11
CA VAL A 82 -2.26 0.82 6.94
C VAL A 82 -0.94 1.52 7.28
N SER A 83 0.12 0.75 7.55
CA SER A 83 1.46 1.34 7.60
C SER A 83 1.93 1.61 6.17
N CYS A 84 2.38 2.83 5.91
CA CYS A 84 2.62 3.43 4.59
C CYS A 84 3.77 2.79 3.77
N THR A 85 4.18 1.56 4.08
CA THR A 85 5.36 0.92 3.49
C THR A 85 5.11 -0.57 3.24
N GLY A 86 4.77 -0.92 2.00
CA GLY A 86 4.81 -2.31 1.51
C GLY A 86 3.61 -3.19 1.85
N TRP A 87 3.80 -4.51 1.69
CA TRP A 87 2.77 -5.53 1.87
C TRP A 87 2.38 -5.68 3.34
N GLN A 88 1.11 -5.45 3.64
CA GLN A 88 0.53 -5.84 4.92
C GLN A 88 0.36 -7.36 4.92
N THR A 89 1.24 -8.07 5.64
CA THR A 89 1.08 -9.51 5.83
C THR A 89 0.39 -9.78 7.15
N VAL A 90 -0.78 -10.42 7.09
CA VAL A 90 -1.53 -10.87 8.27
C VAL A 90 -1.49 -12.39 8.34
N TRP A 91 -1.21 -12.93 9.52
CA TRP A 91 -1.25 -14.37 9.76
C TRP A 91 -2.59 -14.75 10.35
N LEU A 92 -3.26 -15.69 9.71
CA LEU A 92 -4.53 -16.23 10.18
C LEU A 92 -4.31 -17.67 10.67
N ARG A 93 -4.63 -17.93 11.93
CA ARG A 93 -4.71 -19.31 12.41
C ARG A 93 -6.06 -19.90 12.05
N THR A 94 -6.03 -20.93 11.21
CA THR A 94 -7.21 -21.66 10.74
C THR A 94 -7.37 -23.04 11.38
N CYS A 95 -6.40 -23.48 12.20
CA CYS A 95 -6.43 -24.77 12.88
C CYS A 95 -6.13 -24.60 14.38
N TYR A 96 -7.09 -24.95 15.21
CA TYR A 96 -7.01 -24.82 16.66
C TYR A 96 -6.85 -26.18 17.33
N ASN A 97 -5.91 -26.99 16.85
CA ASN A 97 -5.57 -28.25 17.50
C ASN A 97 -4.93 -27.97 18.89
N PRO A 98 -5.52 -28.42 20.01
CA PRO A 98 -4.98 -28.18 21.34
C PRO A 98 -3.59 -28.79 21.54
N ASP A 99 -3.27 -29.89 20.87
CA ASP A 99 -1.96 -30.55 20.96
C ASP A 99 -0.83 -29.71 20.35
N LEU A 100 -1.18 -28.75 19.48
CA LEU A 100 -0.24 -27.86 18.82
C LEU A 100 -0.15 -26.47 19.47
N ALA A 101 -0.90 -26.20 20.54
CA ALA A 101 -0.98 -24.86 21.17
C ALA A 101 0.41 -24.28 21.50
N ASN A 102 1.29 -25.09 22.10
CA ASN A 102 2.66 -24.66 22.43
C ASN A 102 3.48 -24.32 21.17
N LYS A 103 3.25 -25.05 20.06
CA LYS A 103 3.97 -24.79 18.81
C LYS A 103 3.53 -23.48 18.16
N TYR A 104 2.24 -23.14 18.26
CA TYR A 104 1.73 -21.86 17.78
C TYR A 104 2.28 -20.68 18.60
N GLU A 105 2.35 -20.81 19.92
CA GLU A 105 2.95 -19.78 20.79
C GLU A 105 4.47 -19.61 20.54
N GLU A 106 5.16 -20.68 20.17
CA GLU A 106 6.56 -20.61 19.72
C GLU A 106 6.64 -19.84 18.40
N MET A 107 5.86 -20.22 17.38
CA MET A 107 5.83 -19.53 16.08
C MET A 107 5.50 -18.05 16.19
N LYS A 108 4.54 -17.69 17.05
CA LYS A 108 4.15 -16.29 17.32
C LYS A 108 5.29 -15.48 17.93
N ARG A 109 6.10 -16.08 18.80
CA ARG A 109 7.27 -15.43 19.39
C ARG A 109 8.44 -15.33 18.41
N GLU A 110 8.60 -16.34 17.57
CA GLU A 110 9.62 -16.35 16.51
C GLU A 110 9.27 -15.38 15.37
N SER A 111 7.99 -15.09 15.14
CA SER A 111 7.59 -14.07 14.18
C SER A 111 7.94 -12.65 14.65
N GLU A 112 8.14 -12.41 15.95
CA GLU A 112 8.53 -11.10 16.50
C GLU A 112 10.04 -10.77 16.34
N ILE A 113 10.82 -11.56 15.60
CA ILE A 113 12.27 -11.35 15.45
C ILE A 113 12.57 -10.06 14.65
N PRO A 114 13.47 -9.16 15.11
CA PRO A 114 13.68 -7.86 14.49
C PRO A 114 14.26 -7.98 13.07
N GLY A 115 13.66 -7.26 12.12
CA GLY A 115 14.22 -6.99 10.79
C GLY A 115 13.41 -7.54 9.62
N TRP A 116 12.73 -8.68 9.79
CA TRP A 116 11.90 -9.32 8.75
C TRP A 116 10.73 -10.15 9.33
N GLY A 117 10.62 -10.22 10.66
CA GLY A 117 9.55 -10.92 11.34
C GLY A 117 8.23 -10.15 11.30
N ILE A 118 7.12 -10.89 11.36
CA ILE A 118 5.79 -10.31 11.44
C ILE A 118 5.51 -10.01 12.90
N SER A 119 5.44 -8.71 13.18
CA SER A 119 5.09 -8.20 14.50
C SER A 119 3.82 -8.89 15.00
N GLY A 120 3.82 -9.35 16.25
CA GLY A 120 2.73 -10.13 16.83
C GLY A 120 1.36 -9.43 16.77
N ASN A 121 1.36 -8.11 16.55
CA ASN A 121 0.17 -7.31 16.26
C ASN A 121 -0.50 -7.60 14.89
N LYS A 122 0.10 -8.40 14.00
CA LYS A 122 -0.48 -8.80 12.69
C LYS A 122 -0.91 -10.28 12.64
N ILE A 123 -1.22 -10.88 13.79
CA ILE A 123 -1.69 -12.27 13.90
C ILE A 123 -3.15 -12.31 14.36
N LEU A 124 -4.00 -12.99 13.59
CA LEU A 124 -5.39 -13.31 13.90
C LEU A 124 -5.49 -14.74 14.44
N ASP A 125 -5.54 -14.86 15.78
CA ASP A 125 -5.51 -16.12 16.54
C ASP A 125 -6.55 -16.10 17.68
N ASP A 126 -7.79 -15.81 17.32
CA ASP A 126 -8.95 -15.95 18.20
C ASP A 126 -9.86 -17.06 17.68
N LEU A 127 -9.84 -18.20 18.39
CA LEU A 127 -10.67 -19.37 18.12
C LEU A 127 -12.16 -18.99 17.98
N SER A 128 -12.67 -18.10 18.82
CA SER A 128 -14.10 -17.73 18.81
C SER A 128 -14.51 -16.91 17.59
N ARG A 129 -13.52 -16.38 16.85
CA ARG A 129 -13.74 -15.46 15.72
C ARG A 129 -13.32 -16.05 14.37
N TYR A 130 -12.27 -16.87 14.36
CA TYR A 130 -11.60 -17.35 13.15
C TYR A 130 -11.55 -18.87 13.01
N ASP A 131 -12.19 -19.63 13.91
CA ASP A 131 -12.39 -21.07 13.74
C ASP A 131 -13.50 -21.34 12.73
N PHE A 132 -13.14 -21.23 11.46
CA PHE A 132 -14.11 -21.34 10.38
C PHE A 132 -14.41 -22.79 10.01
N ASP A 133 -15.62 -23.03 9.52
CA ASP A 133 -16.16 -24.36 9.22
C ASP A 133 -15.66 -24.95 7.89
N ASN A 134 -14.36 -24.84 7.57
CA ASN A 134 -13.72 -25.33 6.33
C ASN A 134 -14.47 -24.98 5.02
N SER A 135 -15.43 -24.05 5.06
CA SER A 135 -16.20 -23.65 3.90
C SER A 135 -15.33 -22.78 2.99
N LYS A 136 -15.55 -22.85 1.68
CA LYS A 136 -14.72 -22.14 0.69
C LYS A 136 -14.74 -20.62 0.86
N ASP A 137 -15.76 -20.08 1.53
CA ASP A 137 -15.95 -18.66 1.75
C ASP A 137 -15.62 -18.23 3.19
N SER A 138 -15.15 -19.15 4.04
CA SER A 138 -14.79 -18.90 5.43
C SER A 138 -13.83 -17.71 5.62
N TRP A 139 -12.83 -17.59 4.76
CA TRP A 139 -11.83 -16.52 4.82
C TRP A 139 -12.44 -15.12 4.62
N ARG A 140 -13.60 -15.01 3.94
CA ARG A 140 -14.30 -13.73 3.74
C ARG A 140 -14.77 -13.09 5.05
N GLN A 141 -14.96 -13.89 6.09
CA GLN A 141 -15.28 -13.39 7.43
C GLN A 141 -14.14 -12.57 8.02
N VAL A 142 -12.91 -12.72 7.52
CA VAL A 142 -11.79 -11.84 7.89
C VAL A 142 -12.02 -10.43 7.34
N LEU A 143 -12.48 -10.29 6.09
CA LEU A 143 -12.77 -8.98 5.49
C LEU A 143 -13.89 -8.24 6.22
N ILE A 144 -14.95 -8.96 6.62
CA ILE A 144 -16.04 -8.42 7.45
C ILE A 144 -15.52 -7.86 8.78
N ARG A 145 -14.47 -8.47 9.35
CA ARG A 145 -13.90 -8.08 10.64
C ARG A 145 -12.74 -7.10 10.51
N VAL A 146 -12.07 -7.04 9.37
CA VAL A 146 -10.90 -6.21 9.15
C VAL A 146 -10.98 -5.61 7.73
N PRO A 147 -11.95 -4.70 7.45
CA PRO A 147 -12.13 -4.16 6.10
C PRO A 147 -10.87 -3.43 5.62
N GLY A 148 -10.15 -2.77 6.53
CA GLY A 148 -8.90 -2.08 6.23
C GLY A 148 -7.73 -2.98 5.81
N ILE A 149 -7.87 -4.31 5.85
CA ILE A 149 -6.80 -5.22 5.42
C ILE A 149 -6.52 -5.16 3.92
N THR A 150 -7.53 -4.78 3.12
CA THR A 150 -7.39 -4.57 1.67
C THR A 150 -7.06 -3.13 1.33
N ASP A 151 -6.98 -2.27 2.33
CA ASP A 151 -6.59 -0.88 2.15
C ASP A 151 -5.07 -0.78 2.08
N PHE A 152 -4.60 -0.12 1.04
CA PHE A 152 -3.21 0.30 0.89
C PHE A 152 -3.22 1.74 0.40
N TYR A 153 -2.11 2.46 0.61
CA TYR A 153 -1.88 3.83 0.09
C TYR A 153 -1.84 3.90 -1.45
N GLY A 154 -2.46 2.92 -2.11
CA GLY A 154 -2.34 2.66 -3.51
C GLY A 154 -3.07 3.63 -4.41
N VAL A 155 -3.33 4.86 -3.96
CA VAL A 155 -3.78 5.97 -4.80
C VAL A 155 -3.06 7.24 -4.35
N TRP A 156 -2.44 7.94 -5.30
CA TRP A 156 -1.89 9.27 -5.11
C TRP A 156 -2.66 10.29 -5.96
N ASP A 157 -2.99 11.43 -5.35
CA ASP A 157 -3.42 12.65 -6.05
C ASP A 157 -2.17 13.41 -6.51
N ILE A 158 -1.97 13.46 -7.82
CA ILE A 158 -0.77 14.06 -8.44
C ILE A 158 -0.78 15.58 -8.31
N ASP A 159 -1.95 16.21 -8.23
CA ASP A 159 -2.10 17.66 -8.29
C ASP A 159 -2.39 18.30 -6.92
N GLY A 160 -2.55 17.49 -5.86
CA GLY A 160 -2.83 17.93 -4.49
C GLY A 160 -4.10 18.76 -4.33
N GLY A 161 -5.02 18.65 -5.30
CA GLY A 161 -6.20 19.50 -5.46
C GLY A 161 -7.51 18.74 -5.62
N GLY A 162 -7.51 17.42 -5.48
CA GLY A 162 -8.70 16.58 -5.58
C GLY A 162 -9.33 16.52 -6.97
N SER A 163 -8.55 16.77 -8.04
CA SER A 163 -9.05 16.82 -9.42
C SER A 163 -8.37 15.79 -10.33
N SER A 164 -9.19 14.91 -10.90
CA SER A 164 -9.02 14.06 -12.11
C SER A 164 -7.81 13.13 -12.29
N ASP A 165 -6.63 13.42 -11.76
CA ASP A 165 -5.40 12.65 -11.99
C ASP A 165 -5.01 11.82 -10.76
N MET A 166 -5.91 10.90 -10.38
CA MET A 166 -5.63 9.87 -9.38
C MET A 166 -5.01 8.63 -10.04
N ARG A 167 -3.87 8.15 -9.54
CA ARG A 167 -3.21 6.93 -10.05
C ARG A 167 -3.03 5.86 -9.00
N TYR A 168 -3.17 4.61 -9.42
CA TYR A 168 -2.97 3.44 -8.57
C TYR A 168 -1.49 3.20 -8.25
N HIS A 169 -1.17 2.82 -7.02
CA HIS A 169 0.17 2.47 -6.53
C HIS A 169 0.11 1.08 -5.85
N SER A 170 0.79 0.08 -6.37
CA SER A 170 0.67 -1.30 -5.90
C SER A 170 1.37 -1.57 -4.55
N GLY A 171 2.24 -0.66 -4.11
CA GLY A 171 3.07 -0.86 -2.93
C GLY A 171 4.25 -1.83 -3.16
N GLN A 172 4.36 -2.42 -4.37
CA GLN A 172 5.54 -3.11 -4.90
C GLN A 172 6.15 -2.40 -6.09
N ASP A 173 5.68 -1.19 -6.35
CA ASP A 173 6.24 -0.33 -7.37
C ASP A 173 7.72 -0.21 -7.02
N GLY A 174 8.57 -0.87 -7.82
CA GLY A 174 10.01 -0.72 -7.69
C GLY A 174 10.33 0.77 -7.78
N GLU A 175 11.49 1.19 -7.31
CA GLU A 175 11.93 2.58 -7.47
C GLU A 175 11.79 3.06 -8.94
N GLU A 176 11.74 2.15 -9.92
CA GLU A 176 11.46 2.33 -11.35
C GLU A 176 10.01 2.77 -11.69
N ILE A 177 8.96 2.24 -11.03
CA ILE A 177 7.57 2.74 -11.20
C ILE A 177 7.39 4.04 -10.39
N ILE A 178 8.05 4.16 -9.24
CA ILE A 178 8.21 5.44 -8.51
C ILE A 178 8.88 6.50 -9.41
N ALA A 179 9.87 6.10 -10.21
CA ALA A 179 10.57 6.96 -11.16
C ALA A 179 9.77 7.21 -12.46
N GLN A 180 8.87 6.32 -12.88
CA GLN A 180 7.90 6.63 -13.93
C GLN A 180 6.90 7.73 -13.48
N TYR A 181 6.64 7.90 -12.19
CA TYR A 181 5.91 9.10 -11.70
C TYR A 181 6.77 10.38 -11.74
N LEU A 182 8.09 10.26 -11.83
CA LEU A 182 8.99 11.37 -12.16
C LEU A 182 9.03 11.65 -13.68
N GLU A 183 8.24 10.96 -14.53
CA GLU A 183 7.98 11.28 -15.96
C GLU A 183 7.25 12.64 -16.18
N GLY A 184 7.35 13.58 -15.24
CA GLY A 184 7.58 14.97 -15.63
C GLY A 184 8.86 15.12 -16.50
N GLU A 185 9.81 14.19 -16.43
CA GLU A 185 11.04 14.18 -17.24
C GLU A 185 10.82 13.76 -18.71
N GLU A 186 9.82 12.91 -19.04
CA GLU A 186 9.51 12.52 -20.43
C GLU A 186 8.83 13.66 -21.23
N GLN A 187 8.18 14.60 -20.55
CA GLN A 187 7.71 15.86 -21.16
C GLN A 187 8.86 16.72 -21.71
N VAL A 188 10.08 16.57 -21.20
CA VAL A 188 11.24 17.31 -21.72
C VAL A 188 11.71 16.69 -23.04
N GLY A 189 11.84 15.36 -23.11
CA GLY A 189 12.33 14.67 -24.31
C GLY A 189 11.45 14.84 -25.55
N THR A 190 10.12 14.85 -25.36
CA THR A 190 9.13 15.08 -26.44
C THR A 190 9.22 16.48 -27.07
N GLN A 191 9.87 17.44 -26.43
CA GLN A 191 10.12 18.78 -26.98
C GLN A 191 11.26 18.81 -28.02
N TYR A 192 12.03 17.72 -28.16
CA TYR A 192 13.20 17.67 -29.03
C TYR A 192 13.01 16.66 -30.17
N PRO A 193 12.43 17.09 -31.32
CA PRO A 193 12.30 16.24 -32.49
C PRO A 193 13.70 15.87 -33.01
N GLY A 194 14.11 14.62 -32.79
CA GLY A 194 15.46 14.11 -33.13
C GLY A 194 16.13 13.35 -31.98
N LEU A 195 15.60 13.47 -30.76
CA LEU A 195 16.06 12.69 -29.62
C LEU A 195 15.41 11.30 -29.62
N TYR A 196 16.22 10.26 -29.49
CA TYR A 196 15.75 8.90 -29.22
C TYR A 196 16.06 8.55 -27.77
N GLN A 197 15.01 8.22 -27.02
CA GLN A 197 15.13 7.80 -25.62
C GLN A 197 14.71 6.33 -25.50
N GLY A 198 15.35 5.61 -24.60
CA GLY A 198 15.04 4.22 -24.31
C GLY A 198 15.48 3.87 -22.90
N CYS A 199 14.69 3.04 -22.22
CA CYS A 199 14.99 2.52 -20.89
C CYS A 199 15.42 1.06 -21.01
N ILE A 200 16.42 0.68 -20.23
CA ILE A 200 16.95 -0.69 -20.21
C ILE A 200 16.91 -1.20 -18.77
N ASN A 201 16.21 -2.30 -18.55
CA ASN A 201 16.23 -3.00 -17.28
C ASN A 201 17.56 -3.76 -17.15
N ILE A 202 18.41 -3.31 -16.23
CA ILE A 202 19.77 -3.83 -16.05
C ILE A 202 19.81 -5.23 -15.42
N ASP A 203 18.76 -5.63 -14.72
CA ASP A 203 18.64 -6.98 -14.13
C ASP A 203 18.36 -8.02 -15.22
N LEU A 204 17.74 -7.60 -16.33
CA LEU A 204 17.48 -8.44 -17.51
C LEU A 204 18.59 -8.37 -18.57
N SER A 205 19.58 -7.48 -18.39
CA SER A 205 20.69 -7.28 -19.34
C SER A 205 22.03 -7.04 -18.61
N PRO A 206 22.50 -8.00 -17.80
CA PRO A 206 23.71 -7.86 -16.98
C PRO A 206 24.98 -7.58 -17.80
N GLU A 207 25.02 -8.00 -19.06
CA GLU A 207 26.08 -7.68 -20.01
C GLU A 207 26.22 -6.18 -20.27
N LEU A 208 25.10 -5.43 -20.30
CA LEU A 208 25.12 -3.98 -20.49
C LEU A 208 25.58 -3.27 -19.22
N THR A 209 25.20 -3.77 -18.04
CA THR A 209 25.70 -3.31 -16.74
C THR A 209 27.22 -3.37 -16.68
N GLN A 210 27.79 -4.49 -17.13
CA GLN A 210 29.24 -4.69 -17.17
C GLN A 210 29.92 -3.84 -18.25
N GLN A 211 29.32 -3.77 -19.45
CA GLN A 211 29.86 -3.00 -20.58
C GLN A 211 29.95 -1.50 -20.26
N HIS A 212 28.94 -0.95 -19.59
CA HIS A 212 28.87 0.47 -19.26
C HIS A 212 29.35 0.79 -17.85
N ASN A 213 29.87 -0.20 -17.12
CA ASN A 213 30.37 -0.06 -15.75
C ASN A 213 29.35 0.66 -14.83
N VAL A 214 28.09 0.22 -14.88
CA VAL A 214 26.99 0.85 -14.14
C VAL A 214 27.13 0.52 -12.66
N THR A 215 27.40 1.54 -11.84
CA THR A 215 27.64 1.37 -10.40
C THR A 215 26.44 1.74 -9.53
N ALA A 216 25.40 2.36 -10.10
CA ALA A 216 24.15 2.69 -9.41
C ALA A 216 23.00 2.93 -10.41
N VAL A 217 21.75 2.82 -9.94
CA VAL A 217 20.52 3.03 -10.69
C VAL A 217 19.77 4.24 -10.10
N PRO A 218 19.10 5.10 -10.91
CA PRO A 218 19.11 5.10 -12.38
C PRO A 218 20.45 5.60 -12.93
N ALA A 219 20.80 5.17 -14.14
CA ALA A 219 21.94 5.68 -14.92
C ALA A 219 21.49 6.02 -16.34
N MET A 220 21.87 7.20 -16.82
CA MET A 220 21.54 7.70 -18.16
C MET A 220 22.78 7.83 -19.01
N PHE A 221 22.69 7.35 -20.25
CA PHE A 221 23.77 7.38 -21.24
C PHE A 221 23.34 8.20 -22.44
N GLY A 222 24.14 9.20 -22.78
CA GLY A 222 23.93 10.07 -23.92
C GLY A 222 24.84 9.64 -25.06
N TYR A 223 24.26 9.36 -26.23
CA TYR A 223 24.99 8.99 -27.42
C TYR A 223 24.75 10.01 -28.54
N LYS A 224 25.82 10.35 -29.26
CA LYS A 224 25.78 11.17 -30.47
C LYS A 224 26.72 10.57 -31.51
N ASP A 225 26.23 10.39 -32.73
CA ASP A 225 26.98 9.80 -33.85
C ASP A 225 27.62 8.42 -33.53
N GLY A 226 26.99 7.64 -32.66
CA GLY A 226 27.45 6.30 -32.25
C GLY A 226 28.48 6.30 -31.11
N GLU A 227 28.88 7.48 -30.61
CA GLU A 227 29.80 7.61 -29.47
C GLU A 227 29.06 8.07 -28.21
N GLN A 228 29.48 7.56 -27.05
CA GLN A 228 28.95 8.00 -25.76
C GLN A 228 29.53 9.39 -25.42
N VAL A 229 28.69 10.42 -25.37
CA VAL A 229 29.10 11.81 -25.13
C VAL A 229 28.83 12.28 -23.70
N LYS A 230 27.90 11.64 -22.98
CA LYS A 230 27.58 12.00 -21.59
C LYS A 230 27.08 10.78 -20.82
N MET A 231 27.34 10.77 -19.51
CA MET A 231 26.82 9.76 -18.60
C MET A 231 26.44 10.43 -17.30
N LEU A 232 25.28 10.09 -16.76
CA LEU A 232 24.82 10.52 -15.45
C LEU A 232 24.41 9.30 -14.63
N VAL A 233 24.71 9.33 -13.34
CA VAL A 233 24.43 8.22 -12.42
C VAL A 233 23.79 8.77 -11.15
N GLY A 234 22.63 8.23 -10.77
CA GLY A 234 21.88 8.57 -9.57
C GLY A 234 20.53 9.27 -9.82
N PRO A 235 19.64 9.32 -8.81
CA PRO A 235 18.21 9.63 -8.97
C PRO A 235 17.85 11.12 -8.97
N ARG A 236 18.78 12.03 -9.27
CA ARG A 236 18.52 13.48 -9.18
C ARG A 236 18.92 14.21 -10.45
N PHE A 237 17.92 14.62 -11.22
CA PHE A 237 18.07 15.61 -12.27
C PHE A 237 17.18 16.81 -11.96
N THR A 238 17.70 18.00 -12.16
CA THR A 238 16.86 19.20 -12.27
C THR A 238 16.42 19.32 -13.72
N ASP A 239 15.27 19.95 -14.00
CA ASP A 239 14.81 20.20 -15.38
C ASP A 239 15.90 20.86 -16.25
N SER A 240 16.70 21.76 -15.65
CA SER A 240 17.85 22.40 -16.30
C SER A 240 18.98 21.42 -16.63
N GLY A 241 19.26 20.45 -15.75
CA GLY A 241 20.27 19.41 -15.96
C GLY A 241 19.84 18.39 -17.02
N ALA A 242 18.54 18.03 -17.04
CA ALA A 242 17.95 17.20 -18.07
C ALA A 242 18.02 17.88 -19.45
N LYS A 243 17.69 19.18 -19.52
CA LYS A 243 17.82 19.97 -20.74
C LYS A 243 19.27 20.06 -21.26
N GLU A 244 20.23 20.38 -20.41
CA GLU A 244 21.65 20.45 -20.80
C GLU A 244 22.15 19.08 -21.28
N PHE A 245 21.71 18.00 -20.63
CA PHE A 245 22.01 16.64 -21.07
C PHE A 245 21.48 16.38 -22.49
N ILE A 246 20.21 16.73 -22.75
CA ILE A 246 19.57 16.55 -24.06
C ILE A 246 20.26 17.39 -25.15
N GLU A 247 20.60 18.65 -24.86
CA GLU A 247 21.34 19.52 -25.79
C GLU A 247 22.76 19.01 -26.10
N THR A 248 23.35 18.20 -25.22
CA THR A 248 24.68 17.59 -25.47
C THR A 248 24.59 16.40 -26.42
N VAL A 249 23.45 15.69 -26.44
CA VAL A 249 23.27 14.44 -27.20
C VAL A 249 22.64 14.64 -28.57
N LEU A 250 21.94 15.76 -28.79
CA LEU A 250 21.50 16.25 -30.10
C LEU A 250 22.65 16.91 -30.86
#